data_AF-A0A2Z6P2F9-F1
#
_entry.id   AF-A0A2Z6P2F9-F1
#
_cell.length_a   1.000
_cell.length_b   1.000
_cell.length_c   1.000
_cell.angle_alpha   90.00
_cell.angle_beta   90.00
_cell.angle_gamma   90.00
#
_symmetry.space_group_name_H-M   'P 1'
#
loop_
_entity.id
_entity.type
_entity.pdbx_description
1 polymer ?
#
loop_
_entity_poly.entity_id
_entity_poly.type
_entity_poly.pdbx_seq_one_letter_code
_entity_poly.pdbx_strand_id
1 'polypeptide(L)'
;MHVVDGVTVEGVVPIRHAVVSHFASHFKAGNVERPRVDSLTFKQLHSEEVSSLIKPFSLEEVKAVVWDCDSYKSPGPDGVNFGFIKDFWTEMHGDIMRFISEFHRNGRLTKGINATFIALIPKGESPQRLDDFRHISLVGSLYKILAKVLANRLRLVMGSVISESQTAFVCDRQLLDGILIANEVVDEARRAKKELMLFKIDFEKAYDSVDWGYLDAVMRRMGFPTL
;
A
#
# COMPACT_ATOMS: atom_id res chain seq x y z
N MET A 1 -18.90 23.68 -10.82
CA MET A 1 -17.87 24.72 -10.66
C MET A 1 -16.76 24.10 -9.82
N HIS A 2 -15.53 24.02 -10.32
CA HIS A 2 -14.38 23.51 -9.55
C HIS A 2 -13.25 24.52 -9.61
N VAL A 3 -12.54 24.71 -8.49
CA VAL A 3 -11.38 25.59 -8.43
C VAL A 3 -10.12 24.75 -8.62
N VAL A 4 -9.38 25.01 -9.70
CA VAL A 4 -8.08 24.40 -9.99
C VAL A 4 -7.05 25.52 -10.04
N ASP A 5 -6.02 25.44 -9.19
CA ASP A 5 -4.96 26.45 -9.07
C ASP A 5 -5.45 27.91 -8.89
N GLY A 6 -6.59 28.08 -8.21
CA GLY A 6 -7.20 29.40 -7.96
C GLY A 6 -8.09 29.92 -9.09
N VAL A 7 -8.24 29.18 -10.19
CA VAL A 7 -9.11 29.54 -11.31
C VAL A 7 -10.37 28.66 -11.29
N THR A 8 -11.52 29.32 -11.43
CA THR A 8 -12.81 28.65 -11.57
C THR A 8 -12.93 28.04 -12.96
N VAL A 9 -13.10 26.72 -13.02
CA VAL A 9 -13.28 25.96 -14.25
C VAL A 9 -14.71 25.45 -14.34
N GLU A 10 -15.33 25.64 -15.50
CA GLU A 10 -16.70 25.23 -15.81
C GLU A 10 -16.78 24.40 -17.10
N GLY A 11 -17.77 23.51 -17.18
CA GLY A 11 -17.97 22.61 -18.31
C GLY A 11 -17.18 21.29 -18.22
N VAL A 12 -17.72 20.25 -18.85
CA VAL A 12 -17.21 18.86 -18.74
C VAL A 12 -15.78 18.73 -19.28
N VAL A 13 -15.49 19.30 -20.45
CA VAL A 13 -14.18 19.15 -21.10
C VAL A 13 -13.07 19.87 -20.33
N PRO A 14 -13.23 21.15 -19.93
CA PRO A 14 -12.22 21.85 -19.12
C PRO A 14 -11.98 21.19 -17.76
N ILE A 15 -13.04 20.75 -17.07
CA ILE A 15 -12.92 20.03 -15.79
C ILE A 15 -12.13 18.73 -15.98
N ARG A 16 -12.46 17.93 -17.02
CA ARG A 16 -11.73 16.68 -17.32
C ARG A 16 -10.24 16.94 -17.55
N HIS A 17 -9.90 17.97 -18.32
CA HIS A 17 -8.50 18.31 -18.58
C HIS A 17 -7.78 18.71 -17.30
N ALA A 18 -8.41 19.57 -16.49
CA ALA A 18 -7.83 20.04 -15.23
C ALA A 18 -7.60 18.89 -14.24
N VAL A 19 -8.54 17.95 -14.11
CA VAL A 19 -8.40 16.74 -13.30
C VAL A 19 -7.24 15.88 -13.79
N VAL A 20 -7.17 15.60 -15.09
CA VAL A 20 -6.07 14.80 -15.67
C VAL A 20 -4.72 15.47 -15.43
N SER A 21 -4.62 16.78 -15.66
CA SER A 21 -3.38 17.55 -15.45
C SER A 21 -2.95 17.52 -13.99
N HIS A 22 -3.89 17.71 -13.05
CA HIS A 22 -3.62 17.64 -11.62
C HIS A 22 -3.01 16.29 -11.23
N PHE A 23 -3.65 15.18 -11.60
CA PHE A 23 -3.15 13.85 -11.27
C PHE A 23 -1.86 13.48 -12.00
N ALA A 24 -1.73 13.87 -13.27
CA ALA A 24 -0.50 13.67 -14.02
C ALA A 24 0.68 14.39 -13.36
N SER A 25 0.48 15.61 -12.86
CA SER A 25 1.49 16.34 -12.09
C SER A 25 1.72 15.70 -10.72
N HIS A 26 0.67 15.29 -10.02
CA HIS A 26 0.76 14.71 -8.68
C HIS A 26 1.55 13.40 -8.65
N PHE A 27 1.32 12.52 -9.63
CA PHE A 27 2.03 11.23 -9.74
C PHE A 27 3.35 11.32 -10.50
N LYS A 28 3.76 12.51 -10.96
CA LYS A 28 5.04 12.71 -11.60
C LYS A 28 6.14 12.64 -10.54
N ALA A 29 7.13 11.79 -10.76
CA ALA A 29 8.31 11.74 -9.90
C ALA A 29 9.01 13.11 -9.90
N GLY A 30 9.20 13.68 -8.71
CA GLY A 30 9.98 14.90 -8.52
C GLY A 30 11.48 14.58 -8.52
N ASN A 31 12.28 15.42 -9.19
CA ASN A 31 13.74 15.36 -9.10
C ASN A 31 14.20 16.09 -7.83
N VAL A 32 14.22 15.35 -6.71
CA VAL A 32 14.72 15.85 -5.42
C VAL A 32 15.93 15.01 -5.02
N GLU A 33 17.02 15.65 -4.60
CA GLU A 33 18.16 14.94 -4.03
C GLU A 33 17.76 14.41 -2.65
N ARG A 34 17.70 13.07 -2.53
CA ARG A 34 17.27 12.40 -1.30
C ARG A 34 18.50 11.87 -0.55
N PRO A 35 18.46 11.85 0.81
CA PRO A 35 19.49 11.19 1.59
C PRO A 35 19.67 9.74 1.15
N ARG A 36 20.91 9.24 1.18
CA ARG A 36 21.19 7.83 0.88
C ARG A 36 21.01 6.98 2.14
N VAL A 37 20.70 5.70 1.93
CA VAL A 37 20.55 4.71 3.01
C VAL A 37 21.87 4.03 3.39
N ASP A 38 22.99 4.44 2.79
CA ASP A 38 24.27 3.73 2.91
C ASP A 38 24.85 3.73 4.32
N SER A 39 24.57 4.78 5.09
CA SER A 39 25.03 4.94 6.47
C SER A 39 24.04 4.38 7.51
N LEU A 40 22.90 3.82 7.08
CA LEU A 40 21.88 3.30 7.98
C LEU A 40 22.06 1.81 8.20
N THR A 41 21.93 1.37 9.45
CA THR A 41 21.96 -0.05 9.83
C THR A 41 20.54 -0.60 9.84
N PHE A 42 20.33 -1.70 9.12
CA PHE A 42 19.05 -2.40 9.08
C PHE A 42 19.20 -3.82 9.63
N LYS A 43 18.17 -4.30 10.33
CA LYS A 43 18.00 -5.73 10.56
C LYS A 43 17.80 -6.41 9.20
N GLN A 44 18.31 -7.62 9.06
CA GLN A 44 18.24 -8.38 7.81
C GLN A 44 17.44 -9.66 7.99
N LEU A 45 16.75 -10.05 6.94
CA LEU A 45 16.05 -11.33 6.87
C LEU A 45 17.03 -12.51 6.97
N HIS A 46 16.61 -13.54 7.67
CA HIS A 46 17.28 -14.84 7.67
C HIS A 46 17.05 -15.59 6.35
N SER A 47 17.94 -16.52 6.01
CA SER A 47 17.85 -17.30 4.76
C SER A 47 16.55 -18.08 4.62
N GLU A 48 16.00 -18.59 5.73
CA GLU A 48 14.71 -19.29 5.75
C GLU A 48 13.53 -18.37 5.43
N GLU A 49 13.55 -17.14 5.96
CA GLU A 49 12.55 -16.11 5.68
C GLU A 49 12.59 -15.71 4.20
N VAL A 50 13.77 -15.43 3.65
CA VAL A 50 13.96 -15.13 2.23
C VAL A 50 13.43 -16.27 1.35
N SER A 51 13.81 -17.52 1.69
CA SER A 51 13.37 -18.70 0.96
C SER A 51 11.85 -18.88 1.00
N SER A 52 11.20 -18.49 2.09
CA SER A 52 9.73 -18.56 2.23
C SER A 52 8.99 -17.59 1.30
N LEU A 53 9.55 -16.39 1.08
CA LEU A 53 8.94 -15.36 0.26
C LEU A 53 8.85 -15.74 -1.22
N ILE A 54 9.84 -16.48 -1.72
CA ILE A 54 10.03 -16.78 -3.15
C ILE A 54 9.45 -18.13 -3.59
N LYS A 55 8.81 -18.90 -2.69
CA LYS A 55 8.22 -20.20 -3.05
C LYS A 55 7.13 -20.05 -4.12
N PRO A 56 6.87 -21.05 -4.97
CA PRO A 56 5.67 -21.07 -5.80
C PRO A 56 4.41 -20.84 -4.97
N PHE A 57 3.41 -20.18 -5.53
CA PHE A 57 2.12 -19.96 -4.87
C PHE A 57 1.29 -21.25 -4.87
N SER A 58 0.66 -21.58 -3.73
CA SER A 58 -0.22 -22.76 -3.64
C SER A 58 -1.68 -22.40 -3.89
N LEU A 59 -2.48 -23.39 -4.30
CA LEU A 59 -3.92 -23.20 -4.49
C LEU A 59 -4.60 -22.79 -3.17
N GLU A 60 -4.16 -23.37 -2.06
CA GLU A 60 -4.69 -23.12 -0.72
C GLU A 60 -4.41 -21.69 -0.28
N GLU A 61 -3.19 -21.19 -0.52
CA GLU A 61 -2.79 -19.81 -0.22
C GLU A 61 -3.65 -18.81 -1.02
N VAL A 62 -3.81 -19.04 -2.31
CA VAL A 62 -4.62 -18.19 -3.19
C VAL A 62 -6.11 -18.27 -2.81
N LYS A 63 -6.62 -19.46 -2.54
CA LYS A 63 -8.01 -19.66 -2.11
C LYS A 63 -8.29 -18.96 -0.78
N ALA A 64 -7.38 -19.06 0.19
CA ALA A 64 -7.52 -18.37 1.45
C ALA A 64 -7.66 -16.85 1.25
N VAL A 65 -6.86 -16.26 0.36
CA VAL A 65 -6.98 -14.83 0.00
C VAL A 65 -8.33 -14.49 -0.61
N VAL A 66 -8.83 -15.32 -1.53
CA VAL A 66 -10.15 -15.10 -2.16
C VAL A 66 -11.26 -15.13 -1.12
N TRP A 67 -11.21 -16.05 -0.15
CA TRP A 67 -12.23 -16.17 0.90
C TRP A 67 -12.12 -15.09 1.97
N ASP A 68 -10.91 -14.60 2.28
CA ASP A 68 -10.66 -13.46 3.19
C ASP A 68 -11.21 -12.14 2.62
N CYS A 69 -11.28 -12.01 1.30
CA CYS A 69 -11.80 -10.80 0.66
C CYS A 69 -13.33 -10.75 0.69
N ASP A 70 -13.89 -9.59 1.06
CA ASP A 70 -15.34 -9.37 1.01
C ASP A 70 -15.88 -9.44 -0.43
N SER A 71 -17.00 -10.15 -0.60
CA SER A 71 -17.56 -10.49 -1.91
C SER A 71 -18.02 -9.27 -2.71
N TYR A 72 -18.48 -8.21 -2.04
CA TYR A 72 -19.16 -7.06 -2.67
C TYR A 72 -18.28 -5.81 -2.73
N LYS A 73 -16.96 -5.97 -2.59
CA LYS A 73 -16.01 -4.89 -2.87
C LYS A 73 -16.15 -4.41 -4.30
N SER A 74 -16.05 -3.09 -4.48
CA SER A 74 -16.13 -2.44 -5.79
C SER A 74 -15.13 -3.05 -6.78
N PRO A 75 -15.59 -3.45 -7.99
CA PRO A 75 -14.73 -4.04 -9.00
C PRO A 75 -13.81 -3.01 -9.63
N GLY A 76 -12.82 -3.50 -10.39
CA GLY A 76 -12.04 -2.65 -11.28
C GLY A 76 -12.76 -2.38 -12.59
N PRO A 77 -12.05 -1.89 -13.62
CA PRO A 77 -12.60 -1.66 -14.95
C PRO A 77 -13.18 -2.89 -15.65
N ASP A 78 -12.82 -4.09 -15.19
CA ASP A 78 -13.32 -5.37 -15.69
C ASP A 78 -14.72 -5.74 -15.15
N GLY A 79 -15.21 -5.03 -14.14
CA GLY A 79 -16.51 -5.30 -13.52
C GLY A 79 -16.56 -6.56 -12.64
N VAL A 80 -15.43 -7.28 -12.47
CA VAL A 80 -15.39 -8.56 -11.75
C VAL A 80 -15.09 -8.33 -10.27
N ASN A 81 -16.00 -8.74 -9.39
CA ASN A 81 -15.82 -8.71 -7.93
C ASN A 81 -15.48 -10.09 -7.35
N PHE A 82 -15.18 -10.14 -6.04
CA PHE A 82 -14.85 -11.39 -5.36
C PHE A 82 -16.05 -12.34 -5.22
N GLY A 83 -17.29 -11.82 -5.17
CA GLY A 83 -18.50 -12.64 -5.16
C GLY A 83 -18.56 -13.53 -6.39
N PHE A 84 -18.40 -12.93 -7.58
CA PHE A 84 -18.33 -13.67 -8.83
C PHE A 84 -17.22 -14.75 -8.81
N ILE A 85 -16.01 -14.40 -8.38
CA ILE A 85 -14.90 -15.37 -8.31
C ILE A 85 -15.21 -16.52 -7.34
N LYS A 86 -15.88 -16.25 -6.22
CA LYS A 86 -16.28 -17.29 -5.26
C LYS A 86 -17.37 -18.20 -5.81
N ASP A 87 -18.39 -17.62 -6.44
CA ASP A 87 -19.52 -18.34 -6.99
C ASP A 87 -19.10 -19.27 -8.15
N PHE A 88 -18.14 -18.83 -8.96
CA PHE A 88 -17.58 -19.58 -10.10
C PHE A 88 -16.17 -20.13 -9.82
N TRP A 89 -15.83 -20.37 -8.56
CA TRP A 89 -14.47 -20.80 -8.18
C TRP A 89 -14.05 -22.08 -8.89
N THR A 90 -14.96 -23.06 -9.02
CA THR A 90 -14.72 -24.35 -9.66
C THR A 90 -14.28 -24.22 -11.11
N GLU A 91 -14.77 -23.21 -11.82
CA GLU A 91 -14.47 -22.92 -13.21
C GLU A 91 -13.24 -22.02 -13.33
N MET A 92 -13.09 -21.05 -12.42
CA MET A 92 -12.08 -19.99 -12.54
C MET A 92 -10.73 -20.32 -11.89
N HIS A 93 -10.67 -21.21 -10.90
CA HIS A 93 -9.45 -21.39 -10.09
C HIS A 93 -8.24 -21.81 -10.94
N GLY A 94 -8.46 -22.57 -12.02
CA GLY A 94 -7.41 -22.98 -12.94
C GLY A 94 -6.75 -21.80 -13.66
N ASP A 95 -7.55 -20.84 -14.13
CA ASP A 95 -7.05 -19.65 -14.82
C ASP A 95 -6.41 -18.66 -13.85
N ILE A 96 -6.97 -18.51 -12.64
CA ILE A 96 -6.38 -17.70 -11.56
C ILE A 96 -4.99 -18.24 -11.20
N MET A 97 -4.86 -19.56 -11.01
CA MET A 97 -3.58 -20.18 -10.71
C MET A 97 -2.58 -20.05 -11.85
N ARG A 98 -3.03 -20.17 -13.11
CA ARG A 98 -2.17 -19.95 -14.28
C ARG A 98 -1.64 -18.51 -14.29
N PHE A 99 -2.50 -17.52 -14.06
CA PHE A 99 -2.09 -16.11 -13.96
C PHE A 99 -1.03 -15.87 -12.89
N ILE A 100 -1.26 -16.38 -11.67
CA ILE A 100 -0.34 -16.18 -10.54
C ILE A 100 0.98 -16.94 -10.76
N SER A 101 0.94 -18.12 -11.36
CA SER A 101 2.14 -18.90 -11.69
C SER A 101 2.97 -18.25 -12.79
N GLU A 102 2.33 -17.67 -13.81
CA GLU A 102 3.04 -16.91 -14.85
C GLU A 102 3.71 -15.65 -14.28
N PHE A 103 3.06 -14.97 -13.32
CA PHE A 103 3.70 -13.87 -12.60
C PHE A 103 4.92 -14.36 -11.82
N HIS A 104 4.81 -15.47 -11.07
CA HIS A 104 5.92 -16.04 -10.31
C HIS A 104 7.13 -16.37 -11.20
N ARG A 105 6.88 -16.99 -12.35
CA ARG A 105 7.93 -17.44 -13.26
C ARG A 105 8.65 -16.28 -13.98
N ASN A 106 7.92 -15.24 -14.35
CA ASN A 106 8.42 -14.21 -15.26
C ASN A 106 8.65 -12.84 -14.60
N GLY A 107 8.14 -12.63 -13.37
CA GLY A 107 8.17 -11.33 -12.70
C GLY A 107 7.36 -10.24 -13.43
N ARG A 108 6.42 -10.62 -14.30
CA ARG A 108 5.69 -9.72 -15.19
C ARG A 108 4.19 -9.81 -14.99
N LEU A 109 3.55 -8.65 -15.01
CA LEU A 109 2.09 -8.53 -15.01
C LEU A 109 1.55 -8.55 -16.44
N THR A 110 0.43 -9.27 -16.65
CA THR A 110 -0.31 -9.24 -17.91
C THR A 110 -0.77 -7.81 -18.23
N LYS A 111 -0.62 -7.39 -19.49
CA LYS A 111 -1.01 -6.04 -19.93
C LYS A 111 -2.48 -5.76 -19.56
N GLY A 112 -2.73 -4.62 -18.92
CA GLY A 112 -4.07 -4.18 -18.53
C GLY A 112 -4.55 -4.66 -17.17
N ILE A 113 -3.85 -5.59 -16.50
CA ILE A 113 -4.28 -6.11 -15.19
C ILE A 113 -4.26 -5.04 -14.07
N ASN A 114 -3.42 -4.02 -14.24
CA ASN A 114 -3.30 -2.87 -13.35
C ASN A 114 -4.15 -1.67 -13.82
N ALA A 115 -5.02 -1.84 -14.82
CA ALA A 115 -5.99 -0.82 -15.18
C ALA A 115 -6.91 -0.54 -13.99
N THR A 116 -7.05 0.74 -13.66
CA THR A 116 -7.65 1.18 -12.41
C THR A 116 -8.55 2.38 -12.68
N PHE A 117 -9.75 2.39 -12.08
CA PHE A 117 -10.54 3.62 -11.98
C PHE A 117 -10.15 4.38 -10.72
N ILE A 118 -10.01 5.71 -10.83
CA ILE A 118 -9.81 6.58 -9.68
C ILE A 118 -11.18 7.13 -9.29
N ALA A 119 -11.69 6.71 -8.14
CA ALA A 119 -12.89 7.26 -7.54
C ALA A 119 -12.50 8.40 -6.57
N LEU A 120 -13.22 9.52 -6.63
CA LEU A 120 -13.02 10.66 -5.73
C LEU A 120 -14.09 10.63 -4.64
N ILE A 121 -13.68 10.45 -3.38
CA ILE A 121 -14.60 10.46 -2.23
C ILE A 121 -14.43 11.77 -1.45
N PRO A 122 -15.48 12.59 -1.27
CA PRO A 122 -15.41 13.80 -0.48
C PRO A 122 -14.88 13.56 0.94
N LYS A 123 -13.97 14.42 1.43
CA LYS A 123 -13.54 14.43 2.83
C LYS A 123 -14.52 15.15 3.77
N GLY A 124 -15.45 15.95 3.22
CA GLY A 124 -16.44 16.72 3.95
C GLY A 124 -17.65 17.08 3.08
N GLU A 125 -18.59 17.86 3.61
CA GLU A 125 -19.91 18.09 2.98
C GLU A 125 -19.88 18.98 1.72
N SER A 126 -18.84 19.79 1.51
CA SER A 126 -18.77 20.72 0.38
C SER A 126 -17.35 20.86 -0.17
N PRO A 127 -16.80 19.80 -0.78
CA PRO A 127 -15.45 19.84 -1.35
C PRO A 127 -15.40 20.81 -2.54
N GLN A 128 -14.42 21.71 -2.54
CA GLN A 128 -14.26 22.73 -3.58
C GLN A 128 -13.02 22.47 -4.46
N ARG A 129 -12.01 21.83 -3.88
CA ARG A 129 -10.70 21.55 -4.48
C ARG A 129 -10.50 20.04 -4.64
N LEU A 130 -9.64 19.62 -5.56
CA LEU A 130 -9.31 18.20 -5.74
C LEU A 130 -8.66 17.59 -4.49
N ASP A 131 -7.89 18.38 -3.73
CA ASP A 131 -7.31 17.95 -2.44
C ASP A 131 -8.35 17.70 -1.34
N ASP A 132 -9.59 18.18 -1.50
CA ASP A 132 -10.70 17.92 -0.58
C ASP A 132 -11.32 16.53 -0.81
N PHE A 133 -10.81 15.79 -1.79
CA PHE A 133 -11.21 14.42 -2.05
C PHE A 133 -10.13 13.44 -1.61
N ARG A 134 -10.57 12.26 -1.15
CA ARG A 134 -9.73 11.07 -1.01
C ARG A 134 -9.85 10.28 -2.30
N HIS A 135 -8.71 9.95 -2.88
CA HIS A 135 -8.65 9.14 -4.09
C HIS A 135 -8.66 7.66 -3.70
N ILE A 136 -9.53 6.88 -4.34
CA ILE A 136 -9.57 5.43 -4.19
C ILE A 136 -9.33 4.79 -5.55
N SER A 137 -8.30 3.96 -5.58
CA SER A 137 -7.95 3.13 -6.73
C SER A 137 -8.82 1.86 -6.76
N LEU A 138 -9.76 1.83 -7.68
CA LEU A 138 -10.60 0.67 -7.98
C LEU A 138 -9.87 -0.24 -8.96
N VAL A 139 -9.03 -1.12 -8.41
CA VAL A 139 -8.22 -2.08 -9.17
C VAL A 139 -8.95 -3.42 -9.32
N GLY A 140 -8.66 -4.16 -10.40
CA GLY A 140 -9.28 -5.45 -10.71
C GLY A 140 -9.01 -6.53 -9.66
N SER A 141 -9.93 -7.48 -9.52
CA SER A 141 -9.89 -8.50 -8.45
C SER A 141 -8.68 -9.45 -8.57
N LEU A 142 -8.25 -9.79 -9.79
CA LEU A 142 -7.04 -10.60 -10.01
C LEU A 142 -5.77 -9.93 -9.48
N TYR A 143 -5.62 -8.63 -9.72
CA TYR A 143 -4.51 -7.85 -9.16
C TYR A 143 -4.59 -7.81 -7.63
N LYS A 144 -5.80 -7.62 -7.06
CA LYS A 144 -6.00 -7.64 -5.61
C LYS A 144 -5.59 -8.98 -5.00
N ILE A 145 -5.94 -10.11 -5.64
CA ILE A 145 -5.52 -11.44 -5.21
C ILE A 145 -3.99 -11.51 -5.17
N LEU A 146 -3.31 -11.18 -6.27
CA LEU A 146 -1.86 -11.22 -6.33
C LEU A 146 -1.20 -10.33 -5.28
N ALA A 147 -1.63 -9.07 -5.18
CA ALA A 147 -1.11 -8.11 -4.22
C ALA A 147 -1.33 -8.58 -2.76
N LYS A 148 -2.50 -9.15 -2.46
CA LYS A 148 -2.83 -9.64 -1.12
C LYS A 148 -2.04 -10.92 -0.77
N VAL A 149 -1.80 -11.82 -1.72
CA VAL A 149 -0.93 -12.99 -1.52
C VAL A 149 0.49 -12.52 -1.19
N LEU A 150 1.05 -11.59 -1.98
CA LEU A 150 2.37 -11.02 -1.71
C LEU A 150 2.44 -10.29 -0.36
N ALA A 151 1.43 -9.49 -0.04
CA ALA A 151 1.35 -8.79 1.25
C ALA A 151 1.26 -9.77 2.43
N ASN A 152 0.51 -10.87 2.29
CA ASN A 152 0.42 -11.90 3.32
C ASN A 152 1.77 -12.57 3.58
N ARG A 153 2.57 -12.82 2.53
CA ARG A 153 3.93 -13.35 2.68
C ARG A 153 4.87 -12.35 3.34
N LEU A 154 4.86 -11.09 2.90
CA LEU A 154 5.65 -10.03 3.52
C LEU A 154 5.33 -9.88 5.00
N ARG A 155 4.04 -9.93 5.36
CA ARG A 155 3.57 -9.83 6.75
C ARG A 155 4.24 -10.83 7.70
N LEU A 156 4.56 -12.05 7.23
CA LEU A 156 5.20 -13.08 8.05
C LEU A 156 6.63 -12.71 8.46
N VAL A 157 7.30 -11.86 7.70
CA VAL A 157 8.71 -11.51 7.91
C VAL A 157 8.92 -10.08 8.36
N MET A 158 7.93 -9.18 8.22
CA MET A 158 8.08 -7.77 8.60
C MET A 158 8.51 -7.59 10.07
N GLY A 159 8.09 -8.49 10.96
CA GLY A 159 8.43 -8.41 12.39
C GLY A 159 9.92 -8.57 12.70
N SER A 160 10.69 -9.28 11.88
CA SER A 160 12.12 -9.51 12.09
C SER A 160 12.98 -8.32 11.66
N VAL A 161 12.53 -7.57 10.65
CA VAL A 161 13.29 -6.44 10.09
C VAL A 161 12.88 -5.06 10.63
N ILE A 162 11.67 -4.94 11.17
CA ILE A 162 11.15 -3.67 11.72
C ILE A 162 11.46 -3.53 13.22
N SER A 163 11.86 -2.33 13.63
CA SER A 163 12.10 -1.96 15.04
C SER A 163 10.91 -2.28 15.93
N GLU A 164 11.15 -2.73 17.16
CA GLU A 164 10.11 -3.00 18.17
C GLU A 164 9.30 -1.74 18.53
N SER A 165 9.88 -0.55 18.34
CA SER A 165 9.20 0.73 18.54
C SER A 165 8.09 1.02 17.53
N GLN A 166 8.04 0.30 16.41
CA GLN A 166 6.97 0.44 15.42
C GLN A 166 5.84 -0.55 15.73
N THR A 167 4.73 -0.03 16.25
CA THR A 167 3.62 -0.83 16.76
C THR A 167 2.47 -1.00 15.77
N ALA A 168 2.36 -0.12 14.78
CA ALA A 168 1.31 -0.17 13.77
C ALA A 168 1.69 -1.06 12.58
N PHE A 169 0.68 -1.77 12.03
CA PHE A 169 0.78 -2.59 10.81
C PHE A 169 1.82 -3.73 10.85
N VAL A 170 2.23 -4.18 12.04
CA VAL A 170 3.07 -5.37 12.23
C VAL A 170 2.23 -6.45 12.89
N CYS A 171 2.37 -7.70 12.43
CA CYS A 171 1.66 -8.84 13.03
C CYS A 171 2.00 -8.93 14.52
N ASP A 172 1.00 -9.28 15.34
CA ASP A 172 1.14 -9.50 16.78
C ASP A 172 1.60 -8.27 17.60
N ARG A 173 1.51 -7.06 17.05
CA ARG A 173 1.74 -5.80 17.77
C ARG A 173 0.45 -4.99 17.84
N GLN A 174 0.17 -4.40 19.01
CA GLN A 174 -1.03 -3.58 19.20
C GLN A 174 -0.69 -2.10 19.15
N LEU A 175 -1.55 -1.30 18.52
CA LEU A 175 -1.40 0.16 18.49
C LEU A 175 -1.35 0.75 19.92
N LEU A 176 -2.11 0.16 20.85
CA LEU A 176 -2.18 0.57 22.24
C LEU A 176 -0.83 0.44 22.97
N ASP A 177 0.03 -0.50 22.57
CA ASP A 177 1.36 -0.67 23.17
C ASP A 177 2.21 0.58 22.97
N GLY A 178 2.14 1.18 21.78
CA GLY A 178 2.88 2.42 21.48
C GLY A 178 2.37 3.61 22.28
N ILE A 179 1.05 3.69 22.50
CA ILE A 179 0.43 4.72 23.34
C ILE A 179 0.84 4.53 24.80
N LEU A 180 0.86 3.28 25.29
CA LEU A 180 1.27 2.96 26.65
C LEU A 180 2.74 3.35 26.90
N ILE A 181 3.65 2.98 26.00
CA ILE A 181 5.07 3.34 26.09
C ILE A 181 5.24 4.86 26.13
N ALA A 182 4.55 5.59 25.25
CA ALA A 182 4.61 7.05 25.23
C ALA A 182 4.12 7.67 26.55
N ASN A 183 3.02 7.14 27.12
CA ASN A 183 2.49 7.61 28.40
C ASN A 183 3.47 7.35 29.56
N GLU A 184 4.10 6.17 29.61
CA GLU A 184 5.06 5.84 30.66
C GLU A 184 6.30 6.75 30.61
N VAL A 185 6.82 7.04 29.40
CA VAL A 185 7.94 7.98 29.21
C VAL A 185 7.59 9.38 29.73
N VAL A 186 6.37 9.85 29.45
CA VAL A 186 5.89 11.16 29.93
C VAL A 186 5.75 11.17 31.45
N ASP A 187 5.19 10.10 32.02
CA ASP A 187 4.98 10.01 33.47
C ASP A 187 6.30 9.87 34.24
N GLU A 188 7.26 9.09 33.74
CA GLU A 188 8.60 8.97 34.31
C GLU A 188 9.32 10.32 34.32
N ALA A 189 9.32 11.05 33.20
CA ALA A 189 9.92 12.37 33.12
C ALA A 189 9.31 13.35 34.13
N ARG A 190 7.98 13.30 34.28
CA ARG A 190 7.24 14.10 35.26
C ARG A 190 7.63 13.75 36.69
N ARG A 191 7.68 12.47 37.06
CA ARG A 191 8.10 12.00 38.39
C ARG A 191 9.54 12.40 38.70
N ALA A 192 10.43 12.28 37.72
CA ALA A 192 11.84 12.62 37.84
C ALA A 192 12.12 14.14 37.75
N LYS A 193 11.10 14.97 37.53
CA LYS A 193 11.21 16.43 37.29
C LYS A 193 12.21 16.78 36.19
N LYS A 194 12.29 15.93 35.15
CA LYS A 194 13.10 16.18 33.96
C LYS A 194 12.27 16.97 32.95
N GLU A 195 12.92 17.92 32.29
CA GLU A 195 12.31 18.58 31.14
C GLU A 195 12.18 17.58 29.98
N LEU A 196 11.01 17.55 29.35
CA LEU A 196 10.69 16.65 28.25
C LEU A 196 10.22 17.46 27.03
N MET A 197 10.74 17.12 25.86
CA MET A 197 10.26 17.62 24.58
C MET A 197 9.67 16.47 23.77
N LEU A 198 8.43 16.64 23.31
CA LEU A 198 7.73 15.68 22.47
C LEU A 198 7.71 16.20 21.02
N PHE A 199 8.26 15.41 20.10
CA PHE A 199 8.24 15.74 18.68
C PHE A 199 7.20 14.87 17.96
N LYS A 200 6.16 15.53 17.42
CA LYS A 200 5.12 14.88 16.63
C LYS A 200 5.32 15.22 15.16
N ILE A 201 5.55 14.21 14.34
CA ILE A 201 5.67 14.31 12.89
C ILE A 201 4.46 13.63 12.26
N ASP A 202 3.89 14.24 11.23
CA ASP A 202 2.90 13.61 10.36
C ASP A 202 3.33 13.78 8.90
N PHE A 203 3.12 12.74 8.10
CA PHE A 203 3.51 12.73 6.69
C PHE A 203 2.28 12.94 5.82
N GLU A 204 2.27 14.05 5.07
CA GLU A 204 1.23 14.28 4.07
C GLU A 204 1.30 13.20 2.97
N LYS A 205 0.15 12.62 2.63
CA LYS A 205 -0.03 11.72 1.47
C LYS A 205 1.06 10.63 1.38
N ALA A 206 1.29 9.93 2.49
CA ALA A 206 2.40 8.98 2.64
C ALA A 206 2.47 7.94 1.49
N TYR A 207 1.35 7.36 1.07
CA TYR A 207 1.33 6.39 -0.02
C TYR A 207 1.61 7.00 -1.41
N ASP A 208 1.24 8.26 -1.61
CA ASP A 208 1.43 8.95 -2.90
C ASP A 208 2.85 9.52 -3.02
N SER A 209 3.56 9.68 -1.89
CA SER A 209 4.84 10.40 -1.82
C SER A 209 6.06 9.48 -1.65
N VAL A 210 5.85 8.16 -1.56
CA VAL A 210 6.93 7.16 -1.45
C VAL A 210 7.73 7.11 -2.75
N ASP A 211 9.04 7.21 -2.61
CA ASP A 211 9.98 7.01 -3.72
C ASP A 211 10.30 5.53 -3.88
N TRP A 212 9.99 4.98 -5.06
CA TRP A 212 10.18 3.56 -5.35
C TRP A 212 11.65 3.14 -5.31
N GLY A 213 12.57 4.00 -5.76
CA GLY A 213 14.00 3.70 -5.74
C GLY A 213 14.56 3.67 -4.32
N TYR A 214 14.10 4.59 -3.47
CA TYR A 214 14.44 4.62 -2.05
C TYR A 214 13.88 3.39 -1.32
N LEU A 215 12.62 3.03 -1.57
CA LEU A 215 12.00 1.83 -0.98
C LEU A 215 12.78 0.57 -1.38
N ASP A 216 13.10 0.41 -2.66
CA ASP A 216 13.90 -0.71 -3.16
C ASP A 216 15.29 -0.75 -2.52
N ALA A 217 15.96 0.39 -2.36
CA ALA A 217 17.25 0.47 -1.65
C ALA A 217 17.14 0.02 -0.19
N VAL A 218 16.09 0.43 0.54
CA VAL A 218 15.83 -0.01 1.92
C VAL A 218 15.56 -1.52 1.97
N MET A 219 14.69 -2.04 1.10
CA MET A 219 14.35 -3.46 1.05
C MET A 219 15.58 -4.33 0.76
N ARG A 220 16.46 -3.90 -0.16
CA ARG A 220 17.74 -4.60 -0.40
C ARG A 220 18.64 -4.60 0.83
N ARG A 221 18.74 -3.48 1.55
CA ARG A 221 19.53 -3.40 2.80
C ARG A 221 18.97 -4.29 3.91
N MET A 222 17.66 -4.51 3.94
CA MET A 222 16.97 -5.46 4.82
C MET A 222 17.06 -6.93 4.35
N GLY A 223 17.72 -7.21 3.23
CA GLY A 223 17.92 -8.58 2.74
C GLY A 223 16.70 -9.18 2.02
N PHE A 224 15.75 -8.36 1.57
CA PHE A 224 14.69 -8.86 0.70
C PHE A 224 15.26 -9.35 -0.65
N PRO A 225 14.72 -10.43 -1.20
CA PRO A 225 15.19 -10.97 -2.48
C PRO A 225 14.97 -9.98 -3.61
N THR A 226 15.94 -9.89 -4.50
CA THR A 226 15.77 -9.25 -5.81
C THR A 226 15.29 -10.32 -6.77
N LEU A 227 14.13 -10.09 -7.40
CA LEU A 227 13.60 -10.92 -8.49
C LEU A 227 14.31 -10.57 -9.80
#